data_AF-A0A1H3KJW3-F1
#
_entry.id   AF-A0A1H3KJW3-F1
#
_cell.length_a   1.000
_cell.length_b   1.000
_cell.length_c   1.000
_cell.angle_alpha   90.00
_cell.angle_beta   90.00
_cell.angle_gamma   90.00
#
_symmetry.space_group_name_H-M   'P 1'
#
loop_
_entity.id
_entity.type
_entity.pdbx_description
1 polymer ?
#
loop_
_entity_poly.entity_id
_entity_poly.type
_entity_poly.pdbx_seq_one_letter_code
_entity_poly.pdbx_strand_id
1 'polypeptide(L)'
;MAFHPLPRHTYRMTVLIIVCLCSWIAWGSFHYPEAFWAPGHLSRYHDHIEYCTACHTSFRGVLAANCINCHDAEQFADGTTTVAEFHRNYVTQGRSCSGCHTEHNGLLAQITITTLNGF
;
A
#
# COMPACT_ATOMS: atom_id res chain seq x y z
N MET A 1 3.50 36.47 27.96
CA MET A 1 2.45 36.55 26.93
C MET A 1 1.11 36.28 27.60
N ALA A 2 0.16 37.23 27.59
CA ALA A 2 -1.16 37.02 28.18
C ALA A 2 -2.07 36.37 27.14
N PHE A 3 -2.47 35.12 27.34
CA PHE A 3 -3.51 34.49 26.53
C PHE A 3 -4.84 35.16 26.86
N HIS A 4 -5.36 35.98 25.94
CA HIS A 4 -6.73 36.47 26.05
C HIS A 4 -7.69 35.27 26.04
N PRO A 5 -8.60 35.14 27.02
CA PRO A 5 -9.54 34.02 27.04
C PRO A 5 -10.43 34.10 25.80
N LEU A 6 -10.43 33.04 25.00
CA LEU A 6 -11.29 32.94 23.84
C LEU A 6 -12.76 33.11 24.28
N PRO A 7 -13.58 33.87 23.54
CA PRO A 7 -14.99 34.00 23.84
C PRO A 7 -15.69 32.63 23.92
N ARG A 8 -16.65 32.49 24.84
CA ARG A 8 -17.40 31.24 25.04
C ARG A 8 -18.09 30.74 23.75
N HIS A 9 -18.49 31.64 22.86
CA HIS A 9 -19.07 31.29 21.57
C HIS A 9 -18.04 30.66 20.64
N THR A 10 -16.79 31.15 20.64
CA THR A 10 -15.70 30.60 19.83
C THR A 10 -15.42 29.17 20.24
N TYR A 11 -15.32 28.90 21.54
CA TYR A 11 -15.15 27.54 22.07
C TYR A 11 -16.28 26.60 21.62
N ARG A 12 -17.55 27.04 21.76
CA ARG A 12 -18.70 26.23 21.33
C ARG A 12 -18.67 25.93 19.82
N MET A 13 -18.35 26.93 19.00
CA MET A 13 -18.25 26.75 17.55
C MET A 13 -17.11 25.80 17.18
N THR A 14 -15.93 25.94 17.79
CA THR A 14 -14.80 25.03 17.57
C THR A 14 -15.15 23.59 17.92
N VAL A 15 -15.79 23.36 19.08
CA VAL A 15 -16.22 22.01 19.48
C VAL A 15 -17.23 21.43 18.49
N LEU A 16 -18.23 22.22 18.07
CA LEU A 16 -19.21 21.75 17.08
C LEU A 16 -18.56 21.39 15.74
N ILE A 17 -17.64 22.22 15.25
CA ILE A 17 -16.91 21.94 14.00
C ILE A 17 -16.10 20.65 14.11
N ILE A 18 -15.37 20.46 15.23
CA ILE A 18 -14.60 19.23 15.46
C ILE A 18 -15.52 18.01 15.47
N VAL A 19 -16.65 18.08 16.19
CA VAL A 19 -17.62 16.97 16.24
C VAL A 19 -18.18 16.67 14.85
N CYS A 20 -18.55 17.69 14.07
CA CYS A 20 -19.03 17.51 12.70
C CYS A 20 -17.97 16.86 11.80
N LEU A 21 -16.72 17.32 11.86
CA LEU A 21 -15.61 16.75 11.10
C LEU A 21 -15.32 15.30 11.49
N CYS A 22 -15.24 15.00 12.79
CA CYS A 22 -15.05 13.63 13.28
C CYS A 22 -16.21 12.72 12.85
N SER A 23 -17.45 13.22 12.90
CA SER A 23 -18.63 12.47 12.45
C SER A 23 -18.59 12.20 10.95
N TRP A 24 -18.21 13.19 10.14
CA TRP A 24 -18.03 12.99 8.69
C TRP A 24 -16.95 11.94 8.42
N ILE A 25 -15.76 12.09 9.02
CA ILE A 25 -14.65 11.16 8.81
C ILE A 25 -15.07 9.74 9.22
N ALA A 26 -15.68 9.58 10.39
CA ALA A 26 -16.20 8.30 10.85
C ALA A 26 -17.24 7.71 9.88
N TRP A 27 -18.17 8.52 9.38
CA TRP A 27 -19.15 8.06 8.39
C TRP A 27 -18.48 7.63 7.08
N GLY A 28 -17.62 8.47 6.51
CA GLY A 28 -16.83 8.14 5.33
C GLY A 28 -15.99 6.87 5.54
N SER A 29 -15.60 6.62 6.79
CA SER A 29 -14.83 5.45 7.16
C SER A 29 -15.50 4.13 6.91
N PHE A 30 -16.73 4.03 7.39
CA PHE A 30 -17.46 2.78 7.30
C PHE A 30 -17.98 2.52 5.89
N HIS A 31 -18.25 3.57 5.12
CA HIS A 31 -18.88 3.46 3.81
C HIS A 31 -17.89 3.42 2.65
N TYR A 32 -16.75 4.09 2.76
CA TYR A 32 -15.76 4.24 1.68
C TYR A 32 -14.34 3.99 2.19
N PRO A 33 -14.06 2.84 2.80
CA PRO A 33 -12.77 2.58 3.46
C PRO A 33 -11.61 2.75 2.48
N GLU A 34 -11.79 2.33 1.23
CA GLU A 34 -10.77 2.39 0.16
C GLU A 34 -10.40 3.80 -0.29
N ALA A 35 -11.33 4.76 -0.18
CA ALA A 35 -11.03 6.17 -0.45
C ALA A 35 -10.31 6.87 0.71
N PHE A 36 -10.29 6.27 1.90
CA PHE A 36 -9.78 6.90 3.12
C PHE A 36 -8.49 6.25 3.67
N TRP A 37 -8.46 4.92 3.87
CA TRP A 37 -7.25 4.22 4.38
C TRP A 37 -7.09 2.77 3.93
N ALA A 38 -8.11 2.10 3.41
CA ALA A 38 -7.92 0.77 2.86
C ALA A 38 -7.21 0.92 1.50
N PRO A 39 -6.09 0.24 1.27
CA PRO A 39 -5.35 0.39 0.01
C PRO A 39 -6.11 -0.18 -1.20
N GLY A 40 -7.20 -0.93 -0.99
CA GLY A 40 -7.94 -1.66 -2.02
C GLY A 40 -7.67 -3.17 -1.95
N HIS A 41 -8.38 -3.94 -2.76
CA HIS A 41 -8.22 -5.40 -2.79
C HIS A 41 -6.88 -5.82 -3.40
N LEU A 42 -6.24 -6.82 -2.78
CA LEU A 42 -5.18 -7.59 -3.42
C LEU A 42 -5.70 -8.28 -4.68
N SER A 43 -4.80 -8.55 -5.61
CA SER A 43 -5.01 -9.34 -6.80
C SER A 43 -5.31 -10.79 -6.43
N ARG A 44 -5.91 -11.53 -7.37
CA ARG A 44 -6.18 -12.97 -7.25
C ARG A 44 -4.95 -13.83 -6.94
N TYR A 45 -3.74 -13.32 -7.18
CA TYR A 45 -2.50 -14.05 -6.90
C TYR A 45 -2.15 -14.03 -5.41
N HIS A 46 -2.62 -13.01 -4.68
CA HIS A 46 -2.36 -12.81 -3.27
C HIS A 46 -3.63 -12.68 -2.44
N ASP A 47 -4.81 -13.06 -2.96
CA ASP A 47 -6.09 -12.87 -2.26
C ASP A 47 -6.17 -13.65 -0.93
N HIS A 48 -5.35 -14.68 -0.77
CA HIS A 48 -5.22 -15.51 0.42
C HIS A 48 -4.42 -14.84 1.54
N ILE A 49 -3.79 -13.69 1.29
CA ILE A 49 -2.99 -12.98 2.28
C ILE A 49 -3.89 -12.04 3.10
N GLU A 50 -4.07 -12.36 4.38
CA GLU A 50 -4.95 -11.60 5.28
C GLU A 50 -4.21 -10.48 6.05
N TYR A 51 -2.88 -10.55 6.13
CA TYR A 51 -2.08 -9.65 6.98
C TYR A 51 -1.24 -8.68 6.16
N CYS A 52 -1.42 -7.37 6.40
CA CYS A 52 -0.63 -6.32 5.72
C CYS A 52 0.88 -6.51 5.92
N THR A 53 1.29 -7.05 7.07
CA THR A 53 2.69 -7.30 7.43
C THR A 53 3.35 -8.41 6.63
N ALA A 54 2.59 -9.20 5.86
CA ALA A 54 3.15 -10.16 4.92
C ALA A 54 3.97 -9.46 3.82
N CYS A 55 3.56 -8.25 3.42
CA CYS A 55 4.25 -7.45 2.41
C CYS A 55 4.88 -6.18 3.00
N HIS A 56 4.23 -5.53 3.96
CA HIS A 56 4.66 -4.27 4.54
C HIS A 56 5.51 -4.43 5.80
N THR A 57 6.53 -3.60 5.92
CA THR A 57 7.22 -3.33 7.19
C THR A 57 6.76 -1.97 7.72
N SER A 58 6.46 -1.90 9.02
CA SER A 58 6.00 -0.69 9.68
C SER A 58 6.91 0.50 9.37
N PHE A 59 6.30 1.60 8.89
CA PHE A 59 6.99 2.84 8.48
C PHE A 59 8.02 2.70 7.36
N ARG A 60 8.13 1.54 6.70
CA ARG A 60 9.06 1.29 5.59
C ARG A 60 8.36 0.89 4.29
N GLY A 61 7.06 0.62 4.34
CA GLY A 61 6.30 0.18 3.18
C GLY A 61 6.65 -1.25 2.77
N VAL A 62 6.50 -1.57 1.49
CA VAL A 62 6.83 -2.89 0.94
C VAL A 62 8.34 -3.03 0.81
N LEU A 63 8.89 -4.15 1.30
CA LEU A 63 10.31 -4.47 1.19
C LEU A 63 10.52 -5.75 0.38
N ALA A 64 11.56 -5.78 -0.46
CA ALA A 64 11.92 -6.96 -1.24
C ALA A 64 12.13 -8.21 -0.35
N ALA A 65 12.67 -8.01 0.86
CA ALA A 65 12.85 -9.07 1.85
C ALA A 65 11.55 -9.80 2.22
N ASN A 66 10.41 -9.11 2.18
CA ASN A 66 9.12 -9.72 2.48
C ASN A 66 8.60 -10.56 1.31
N CYS A 67 8.86 -10.13 0.07
CA CYS A 67 8.51 -10.88 -1.14
C CYS A 67 9.26 -12.21 -1.21
N ILE A 68 10.56 -12.19 -0.89
CA ILE A 68 11.43 -13.38 -0.95
C ILE A 68 11.20 -14.40 0.17
N ASN A 69 10.33 -14.09 1.13
CA ASN A 69 9.91 -15.08 2.14
C ASN A 69 9.02 -16.18 1.52
N CYS A 70 8.31 -15.86 0.43
CA CYS A 70 7.46 -16.80 -0.31
C CYS A 70 7.99 -17.08 -1.72
N HIS A 71 8.70 -16.11 -2.32
CA HIS A 71 9.30 -16.23 -3.65
C HIS A 71 10.81 -16.48 -3.58
N ASP A 72 11.23 -17.73 -3.78
CA ASP A 72 12.64 -18.07 -3.79
C ASP A 72 13.36 -17.58 -5.06
N ALA A 73 14.71 -17.60 -5.02
CA ALA A 73 15.56 -17.18 -6.13
C ALA A 73 15.37 -18.02 -7.41
N GLU A 74 14.91 -19.27 -7.27
CA GLU A 74 14.78 -20.24 -8.35
C GLU A 74 13.47 -20.03 -9.12
N GLN A 75 12.40 -19.57 -8.45
CA GLN A 75 11.15 -19.14 -9.08
C GLN A 75 11.34 -17.98 -10.06
N PHE A 76 12.33 -17.11 -9.81
CA PHE A 76 12.67 -16.02 -10.72
C PHE A 76 13.42 -16.48 -11.97
N ALA A 77 13.79 -17.77 -12.06
CA ALA A 77 14.41 -18.34 -13.25
C ALA A 77 13.40 -18.73 -14.35
N ASP A 78 12.10 -18.61 -14.09
CA ASP A 78 11.06 -18.89 -15.07
C ASP A 78 11.05 -17.81 -16.17
N GLY A 79 11.37 -18.21 -17.41
CA GLY A 79 11.38 -17.33 -18.58
C GLY A 79 12.52 -17.63 -19.56
N THR A 80 12.77 -16.70 -20.48
CA THR A 80 14.01 -16.73 -21.27
C THR A 80 15.21 -16.51 -20.35
N THR A 81 16.39 -17.01 -20.75
CA THR A 81 17.63 -16.84 -19.97
C THR A 81 17.91 -15.38 -19.60
N THR A 82 17.54 -14.44 -20.47
CA THR A 82 17.69 -13.00 -20.24
C THR A 82 16.76 -12.45 -19.16
N VAL A 83 15.49 -12.86 -19.14
CA VAL A 83 14.50 -12.43 -18.13
C VAL A 83 14.83 -13.05 -16.78
N ALA A 84 15.22 -14.32 -16.77
CA ALA A 84 15.71 -15.02 -15.59
C ALA A 84 16.95 -14.33 -15.00
N GLU A 85 17.92 -13.97 -15.85
CA GLU A 85 19.14 -13.29 -15.42
C GLU A 85 18.85 -11.88 -14.87
N PHE A 86 17.94 -11.13 -15.50
CA PHE A 86 17.49 -9.84 -14.99
C PHE A 86 16.91 -9.96 -13.58
N HIS A 87 15.92 -10.82 -13.37
CA HIS A 87 15.28 -10.96 -12.06
C HIS A 87 16.26 -11.46 -11.00
N ARG A 88 17.13 -12.42 -11.32
CA ARG A 88 18.19 -12.87 -10.42
C ARG A 88 19.12 -11.73 -9.98
N ASN A 89 19.58 -10.90 -10.91
CA ASN A 89 20.40 -9.73 -10.59
C ASN A 89 19.62 -8.67 -9.78
N TYR A 90 18.34 -8.49 -10.05
CA TYR A 90 17.47 -7.54 -9.35
C TYR A 90 17.25 -7.94 -7.88
N VAL A 91 16.98 -9.22 -7.65
CA VAL A 91 16.77 -9.82 -6.31
C VAL A 91 18.07 -9.81 -5.51
N THR A 92 19.20 -10.21 -6.09
CA THR A 92 20.51 -10.20 -5.40
C THR A 92 20.97 -8.80 -5.00
N GLN A 93 20.53 -7.77 -5.73
CA GLN A 93 20.76 -6.36 -5.36
C GLN A 93 19.76 -5.83 -4.32
N GLY A 94 18.78 -6.64 -3.90
CA GLY A 94 17.77 -6.25 -2.91
C GLY A 94 16.83 -5.13 -3.38
N ARG A 95 16.63 -4.99 -4.70
CA ARG A 95 15.78 -3.92 -5.26
C ARG A 95 14.29 -4.22 -5.06
N SER A 96 13.47 -3.17 -5.02
CA SER A 96 12.04 -3.30 -4.76
C SER A 96 11.28 -3.99 -5.89
N CYS A 97 10.66 -5.12 -5.58
CA CYS A 97 9.78 -5.87 -6.50
C CYS A 97 8.55 -5.03 -6.90
N SER A 98 8.06 -4.17 -5.99
CA SER A 98 6.85 -3.37 -6.22
C SER A 98 7.02 -2.24 -7.24
N GLY A 99 8.24 -2.04 -7.75
CA GLY A 99 8.49 -1.12 -8.86
C GLY A 99 7.93 -1.63 -10.19
N CYS A 100 7.77 -2.96 -10.33
CA CYS A 100 7.19 -3.61 -11.51
C CYS A 100 5.97 -4.48 -11.17
N HIS A 101 5.86 -4.95 -9.93
CA HIS A 101 4.75 -5.78 -9.45
C HIS A 101 3.88 -5.00 -8.45
N THR A 102 2.89 -4.28 -8.96
CA THR A 102 2.03 -3.41 -8.15
C THR A 102 0.77 -4.14 -7.72
N GLU A 103 0.55 -4.14 -6.40
CA GLU A 103 -0.61 -4.74 -5.78
C GLU A 103 -1.67 -3.68 -5.43
N HIS A 104 -2.83 -4.10 -4.90
CA HIS A 104 -3.93 -3.21 -4.50
C HIS A 104 -4.65 -2.51 -5.67
N ASN A 105 -4.56 -3.07 -6.87
CA ASN A 105 -5.29 -2.58 -8.05
C ASN A 105 -6.62 -3.31 -8.30
N GLY A 106 -7.05 -4.15 -7.35
CA GLY A 106 -8.27 -4.95 -7.43
C GLY A 106 -8.01 -6.41 -7.78
N LEU A 107 -8.99 -7.26 -7.45
CA LEU A 107 -8.88 -8.73 -7.53
C LEU A 107 -8.47 -9.26 -8.91
N LEU A 108 -8.93 -8.62 -9.98
CA LEU A 108 -8.66 -9.06 -11.36
C LEU A 108 -7.49 -8.33 -12.01
N ALA A 109 -6.84 -7.41 -11.30
CA ALA A 109 -5.70 -6.68 -11.83
C ALA A 109 -4.50 -7.61 -12.05
N GLN A 110 -3.72 -7.30 -13.09
CA GLN A 110 -2.40 -7.88 -13.24
C GLN A 110 -1.45 -7.16 -12.31
N ILE A 111 -0.65 -7.93 -11.57
CA ILE A 111 0.36 -7.36 -10.68
C ILE A 111 1.51 -6.76 -11.48
N THR A 112 1.90 -7.41 -12.58
CA THR A 112 3.00 -6.93 -13.41
C THR A 112 2.51 -5.83 -14.34
N ILE A 113 3.13 -4.65 -14.26
CA ILE A 113 2.99 -3.64 -15.32
C ILE A 113 3.67 -4.17 -16.58
N THR A 114 2.87 -4.72 -17.49
CA THR A 114 3.31 -5.16 -18.81
C THR A 114 3.54 -3.94 -19.70
N THR A 115 4.47 -3.05 -19.35
CA THR A 115 5.03 -2.13 -20.33
C THR A 115 5.95 -2.93 -21.23
N LEU A 116 5.40 -3.53 -22.29
CA LEU A 116 6.14 -4.12 -23.41
C LEU A 116 6.91 -3.08 -24.24
N ASN A 117 7.30 -1.95 -23.65
CA ASN A 117 7.99 -0.85 -24.34
C ASN A 117 9.11 -0.34 -23.45
N GLY A 118 10.33 -0.86 -23.61
CA GLY A 118 11.54 -0.16 -23.19
C GLY A 118 12.59 -0.92 -22.37
N PHE A 119 12.92 -2.16 -22.75
CA PHE A 119 14.27 -2.68 -22.56
C PHE A 119 14.88 -2.97 -23.93
#